data_AF-A0A843IT19-F1
#
_entry.id   AF-A0A843IT19-F1
#
_cell.length_a   1.000
_cell.length_b   1.000
_cell.length_c   1.000
_cell.angle_alpha   90.00
_cell.angle_beta   90.00
_cell.angle_gamma   90.00
#
_symmetry.space_group_name_H-M   'P 1'
#
loop_
_entity.id
_entity.type
_entity.pdbx_description
1 polymer ?
#
loop_
_entity_poly.entity_id
_entity_poly.type
_entity_poly.pdbx_seq_one_letter_code
_entity_poly.pdbx_strand_id
1 'polypeptide(L)'
;MNMKNKLDFFNPIILVVGILAFLAMGYIGSFNYRFEDPLKTEVILTIIFACIVFIAGYFIANKKISIEKGQDFNFLNEKLLVGLTIIALILQALNLVLLGGIPLFNSTLKANATTNIWRIAYPLFLIMINLILAKYYNRKYLLLILAGALIFGLNGYRTSVLGILGSSFITLYYLDKISRKIGIAFIALIVIGLMAVGYIASQSIATQHWTLNPLELIFYRAAFTLEVFEKIIPLAGTTHGHILSMIFSSGSPRTFVGNYVLHYDVCLTSTLFGPAMLDFGYIGLTIQMLFMGAFLGLLNKLKKGIGIGIYSIILTHTIIWIETGPTDIMIWFLYLIGLVYIVISLKNRE
;
A
#
# COMPACT_ATOMS: atom_id res chain seq x y z
N MET A 1 5.65 -26.28 21.38
CA MET A 1 6.98 -26.30 20.75
C MET A 1 7.49 -24.86 20.69
N ASN A 2 8.55 -24.55 21.44
CA ASN A 2 9.05 -23.20 21.73
C ASN A 2 9.61 -22.50 20.47
N MET A 3 8.93 -21.48 19.94
CA MET A 3 9.33 -20.75 18.72
C MET A 3 10.12 -19.47 19.02
N LYS A 4 11.23 -19.56 19.77
CA LYS A 4 12.05 -18.37 20.09
C LYS A 4 12.98 -17.90 18.96
N ASN A 5 13.11 -18.69 17.87
CA ASN A 5 14.05 -18.40 16.76
C ASN A 5 13.38 -18.31 15.37
N LYS A 6 12.12 -17.89 15.27
CA LYS A 6 11.54 -17.59 13.95
C LYS A 6 11.97 -16.18 13.52
N LEU A 7 12.65 -16.09 12.39
CA LEU A 7 12.86 -14.84 11.67
C LEU A 7 11.49 -14.17 11.45
N ASP A 8 11.31 -12.95 11.97
CA ASP A 8 10.07 -12.20 11.78
C ASP A 8 10.02 -11.65 10.35
N PHE A 9 9.42 -12.41 9.43
CA PHE A 9 9.38 -12.09 8.00
C PHE A 9 8.73 -10.74 7.71
N PHE A 10 7.72 -10.35 8.47
CA PHE A 10 6.99 -9.08 8.29
C PHE A 10 7.51 -7.96 9.19
N ASN A 11 8.73 -8.07 9.70
CA ASN A 11 9.43 -6.94 10.33
C ASN A 11 9.49 -5.74 9.36
N PRO A 12 9.46 -4.47 9.82
CA PRO A 12 9.51 -3.29 8.95
C PRO A 12 10.64 -3.29 7.89
N ILE A 13 11.74 -3.98 8.15
CA ILE A 13 12.86 -4.16 7.19
C ILE A 13 12.40 -4.86 5.88
N ILE A 14 11.29 -5.61 5.89
CA ILE A 14 10.70 -6.20 4.67
C ILE A 14 10.39 -5.14 3.61
N LEU A 15 10.12 -3.89 4.02
CA LEU A 15 9.93 -2.79 3.09
C LEU A 15 11.20 -2.52 2.27
N VAL A 16 12.38 -2.56 2.90
CA VAL A 16 13.67 -2.39 2.21
C VAL A 16 13.87 -3.52 1.21
N VAL A 17 13.57 -4.76 1.60
CA VAL A 17 13.63 -5.91 0.69
C VAL A 17 12.69 -5.71 -0.50
N GLY A 18 11.47 -5.24 -0.27
CA GLY A 18 10.51 -4.89 -1.32
C GLY A 18 11.02 -3.79 -2.26
N ILE A 19 11.62 -2.73 -1.71
CA ILE A 19 12.20 -1.62 -2.49
C ILE A 19 13.32 -2.13 -3.39
N LEU A 20 14.24 -2.93 -2.84
CA LEU A 20 15.36 -3.49 -3.60
C LEU A 20 14.89 -4.50 -4.67
N ALA A 21 13.87 -5.30 -4.36
CA ALA A 21 13.26 -6.19 -5.34
C ALA A 21 12.59 -5.40 -6.48
N PHE A 22 11.89 -4.31 -6.16
CA PHE A 22 11.27 -3.43 -7.16
C PHE A 22 12.32 -2.72 -8.02
N LEU A 23 13.42 -2.25 -7.41
CA LEU A 23 14.57 -1.70 -8.13
C LEU A 23 15.19 -2.72 -9.09
N ALA A 24 15.40 -3.96 -8.63
CA ALA A 24 15.93 -5.02 -9.49
C ALA A 24 14.99 -5.35 -10.66
N MET A 25 13.67 -5.46 -10.40
CA MET A 25 12.67 -5.67 -11.45
C MET A 25 12.68 -4.53 -12.47
N GLY A 26 12.68 -3.28 -12.02
CA GLY A 26 12.67 -2.14 -12.94
C GLY A 26 13.99 -1.95 -13.68
N TYR A 27 15.12 -2.28 -13.06
CA TYR A 27 16.41 -2.32 -13.75
C TYR A 27 16.41 -3.37 -14.88
N ILE A 28 15.96 -4.59 -14.61
CA ILE A 28 15.79 -5.64 -15.64
C ILE A 28 14.82 -5.17 -16.74
N GLY A 29 13.69 -4.58 -16.35
CA GLY A 29 12.68 -4.08 -17.28
C GLY A 29 13.18 -2.95 -18.18
N SER A 30 14.13 -2.12 -17.70
CA SER A 30 14.71 -1.03 -18.48
C SER A 30 15.48 -1.51 -19.73
N PHE A 31 15.93 -2.77 -19.78
CA PHE A 31 16.67 -3.29 -20.94
C PHE A 31 15.79 -3.77 -22.10
N ASN A 32 14.51 -4.12 -21.88
CA ASN A 32 13.76 -4.96 -22.83
C ASN A 32 12.47 -4.34 -23.39
N TYR A 33 12.03 -3.16 -22.93
CA TYR A 33 10.63 -2.74 -23.17
C TYR A 33 10.42 -1.26 -23.57
N ARG A 34 11.24 -0.76 -24.52
CA ARG A 34 11.17 0.59 -25.14
C ARG A 34 11.85 1.75 -24.39
N PHE A 35 12.63 1.47 -23.36
CA PHE A 35 13.45 2.49 -22.71
C PHE A 35 14.73 2.68 -23.53
N GLU A 36 15.12 3.93 -23.74
CA GLU A 36 16.32 4.28 -24.53
C GLU A 36 17.59 3.87 -23.80
N ASP A 37 17.62 4.03 -22.47
CA ASP A 37 18.78 3.75 -21.63
C ASP A 37 18.39 2.96 -20.37
N PRO A 38 19.32 2.18 -19.79
CA PRO A 38 19.17 1.61 -18.46
C PRO A 38 19.02 2.70 -17.40
N LEU A 39 18.40 2.36 -16.26
CA LEU A 39 18.24 3.30 -15.14
C LEU A 39 19.57 3.92 -14.72
N LYS A 40 19.59 5.25 -14.58
CA LYS A 40 20.81 5.98 -14.17
C LYS A 40 21.28 5.58 -12.80
N THR A 41 22.60 5.59 -12.61
CA THR A 41 23.25 5.30 -11.32
C THR A 41 22.76 6.22 -10.20
N GLU A 42 22.41 7.48 -10.51
CA GLU A 42 21.86 8.44 -9.55
C GLU A 42 20.55 7.94 -8.90
N VAL A 43 19.69 7.28 -9.68
CA VAL A 43 18.44 6.68 -9.18
C VAL A 43 18.74 5.57 -8.18
N ILE A 44 19.67 4.69 -8.52
CA ILE A 44 20.10 3.57 -7.67
C ILE A 44 20.67 4.11 -6.36
N LEU A 45 21.57 5.10 -6.42
CA LEU A 45 22.17 5.71 -5.24
C LEU A 45 21.14 6.42 -4.36
N THR A 46 20.19 7.13 -4.96
CA THR A 46 19.10 7.81 -4.24
C THR A 46 18.20 6.81 -3.50
N ILE A 47 17.89 5.67 -4.12
CA ILE A 47 17.10 4.61 -3.49
C ILE A 47 17.88 3.95 -2.36
N ILE A 48 19.17 3.65 -2.56
CA ILE A 48 20.03 3.11 -1.49
C ILE A 48 20.10 4.08 -0.30
N PHE A 49 20.28 5.38 -0.57
CA PHE A 49 20.24 6.43 0.45
C PHE A 49 18.91 6.41 1.22
N ALA A 50 17.78 6.40 0.51
CA ALA A 50 16.45 6.32 1.12
C ALA A 50 16.28 5.08 2.01
N CYS A 51 16.78 3.91 1.58
CA CYS A 51 16.78 2.69 2.36
C CYS A 51 17.62 2.82 3.65
N ILE A 52 18.82 3.41 3.57
CA ILE A 52 19.69 3.63 4.74
C ILE A 52 18.98 4.54 5.75
N VAL A 53 18.37 5.65 5.29
CA VAL A 53 17.63 6.58 6.15
C VAL A 53 16.42 5.88 6.81
N PHE A 54 15.68 5.07 6.06
CA PHE A 54 14.58 4.27 6.62
C PHE A 54 15.05 3.33 7.72
N ILE A 55 16.15 2.60 7.47
CA ILE A 55 16.75 1.67 8.44
C ILE A 55 17.19 2.43 9.69
N ALA A 56 17.80 3.60 9.54
CA ALA A 56 18.18 4.45 10.66
C ALA A 56 16.95 4.86 11.49
N GLY A 57 15.86 5.32 10.84
CA GLY A 57 14.60 5.66 11.50
C GLY A 57 14.01 4.48 12.27
N TYR A 58 13.98 3.29 11.66
CA TYR A 58 13.54 2.05 12.30
C TYR A 58 14.36 1.72 13.54
N PHE A 59 15.70 1.74 13.46
CA PHE A 59 16.55 1.43 14.61
C PHE A 59 16.47 2.48 15.71
N ILE A 60 16.33 3.77 15.38
CA ILE A 60 16.13 4.85 16.35
C ILE A 60 14.87 4.58 17.17
N ALA A 61 13.73 4.37 16.50
CA ALA A 61 12.47 4.03 17.16
C ALA A 61 12.56 2.70 17.94
N ASN A 62 13.23 1.70 17.37
CA ASN A 62 13.32 0.38 17.97
C ASN A 62 14.24 0.33 19.21
N LYS A 63 15.30 1.15 19.28
CA LYS A 63 16.22 1.16 20.43
C LYS A 63 15.89 2.23 21.46
N LYS A 64 15.57 3.45 21.05
CA LYS A 64 15.46 4.61 21.96
C LYS A 64 14.09 4.74 22.61
N ILE A 65 13.03 4.29 21.95
CA ILE A 65 11.66 4.45 22.45
C ILE A 65 11.22 3.12 23.08
N SER A 66 11.33 2.98 24.40
CA SER A 66 10.64 1.87 25.07
C SER A 66 9.14 2.12 24.95
N ILE A 67 8.34 1.10 24.57
CA ILE A 67 6.88 1.16 24.63
C ILE A 67 6.43 -0.20 25.15
N GLU A 68 5.50 -0.21 26.11
CA GLU A 68 4.90 -1.46 26.59
C GLU A 68 3.92 -2.02 25.55
N LYS A 69 3.65 -3.32 25.62
CA LYS A 69 2.89 -4.05 24.59
C LYS A 69 1.53 -3.39 24.32
N GLY A 70 1.14 -3.36 23.05
CA GLY A 70 -0.09 -2.74 22.58
C GLY A 70 -1.34 -3.15 23.36
N GLN A 71 -2.27 -2.21 23.48
CA GLN A 71 -3.52 -2.39 24.21
C GLN A 71 -4.62 -2.92 23.28
N ASP A 72 -5.55 -3.67 23.89
CA ASP A 72 -6.81 -4.05 23.27
C ASP A 72 -7.92 -3.10 23.69
N PHE A 73 -8.69 -2.60 22.72
CA PHE A 73 -9.86 -1.79 23.00
C PHE A 73 -11.07 -2.68 23.34
N ASN A 74 -11.56 -2.58 24.59
CA ASN A 74 -12.68 -3.39 25.08
C ASN A 74 -14.04 -3.00 24.47
N PHE A 75 -14.20 -1.78 23.94
CA PHE A 75 -15.47 -1.32 23.36
C PHE A 75 -15.79 -1.95 21.98
N LEU A 76 -14.82 -2.57 21.32
CA LEU A 76 -15.01 -3.20 20.01
C LEU A 76 -15.59 -4.61 20.18
N ASN A 77 -16.91 -4.74 20.07
CA ASN A 77 -17.61 -6.03 20.05
C ASN A 77 -17.56 -6.68 18.66
N GLU A 78 -17.46 -8.02 18.60
CA GLU A 78 -17.46 -8.81 17.37
C GLU A 78 -18.66 -8.49 16.46
N LYS A 79 -19.88 -8.44 17.02
CA LYS A 79 -21.10 -8.15 16.24
C LYS A 79 -21.06 -6.80 15.53
N LEU A 80 -20.53 -5.78 16.22
CA LEU A 80 -20.38 -4.44 15.65
C LEU A 80 -19.38 -4.46 14.49
N LEU A 81 -18.22 -5.08 14.70
CA LEU A 81 -17.19 -5.14 13.67
C LEU A 81 -17.68 -5.92 12.43
N VAL A 82 -18.34 -7.06 12.61
CA VAL A 82 -18.93 -7.85 11.52
C VAL A 82 -20.00 -7.03 10.80
N GLY A 83 -20.90 -6.36 11.53
CA GLY A 83 -21.92 -5.49 10.97
C GLY A 83 -21.33 -4.37 10.09
N LEU A 84 -20.30 -3.68 10.58
CA LEU A 84 -19.61 -2.62 9.83
C LEU A 84 -18.86 -3.17 8.61
N THR A 85 -18.30 -4.37 8.70
CA THR A 85 -17.68 -5.05 7.54
C THR A 85 -18.71 -5.34 6.45
N ILE A 86 -19.89 -5.82 6.82
CA ILE A 86 -20.98 -6.08 5.89
C ILE A 86 -21.50 -4.77 5.28
N ILE A 87 -21.68 -3.72 6.11
CA ILE A 87 -22.06 -2.38 5.61
C ILE A 87 -21.05 -1.90 4.57
N ALA A 88 -19.75 -2.06 4.80
CA ALA A 88 -18.74 -1.66 3.84
C ALA A 88 -18.84 -2.43 2.51
N LEU A 89 -19.15 -3.73 2.55
CA LEU A 89 -19.41 -4.52 1.34
C LEU A 89 -20.67 -4.05 0.61
N ILE A 90 -21.75 -3.73 1.33
CA ILE A 90 -22.99 -3.20 0.76
C ILE A 90 -22.72 -1.84 0.10
N LEU A 91 -22.01 -0.94 0.77
CA LEU A 91 -21.64 0.37 0.22
C LEU A 91 -20.83 0.21 -1.07
N GLN A 92 -19.89 -0.72 -1.10
CA GLN A 92 -19.13 -0.99 -2.31
C GLN A 92 -19.98 -1.61 -3.43
N ALA A 93 -20.92 -2.51 -3.11
CA ALA A 93 -21.85 -3.04 -4.09
C ALA A 93 -22.76 -1.93 -4.65
N LEU A 94 -23.27 -1.04 -3.79
CA LEU A 94 -24.04 0.13 -4.18
C LEU A 94 -23.22 1.06 -5.08
N ASN A 95 -21.94 1.28 -4.79
CA ASN A 95 -21.06 2.05 -5.65
C ASN A 95 -21.00 1.48 -7.08
N LEU A 96 -20.86 0.15 -7.23
CA LEU A 96 -20.86 -0.51 -8.53
C LEU A 96 -22.21 -0.37 -9.27
N VAL A 97 -23.32 -0.51 -8.55
CA VAL A 97 -24.67 -0.33 -9.12
C VAL A 97 -24.88 1.10 -9.60
N LEU A 98 -24.46 2.09 -8.81
CA LEU A 98 -24.58 3.52 -9.16
C LEU A 98 -23.69 3.94 -10.33
N LEU A 99 -22.56 3.25 -10.52
CA LEU A 99 -21.71 3.43 -11.71
C LEU A 99 -22.35 2.85 -12.98
N GLY A 100 -23.40 2.03 -12.86
CA GLY A 100 -24.12 1.45 -13.99
C GLY A 100 -23.37 0.32 -14.70
N GLY A 101 -22.33 -0.25 -14.09
CA GLY A 101 -21.54 -1.31 -14.69
C GLY A 101 -20.35 -1.75 -13.85
N ILE A 102 -19.53 -2.64 -14.41
CA ILE A 102 -18.34 -3.18 -13.75
C ILE A 102 -17.09 -2.44 -14.27
N PRO A 103 -16.43 -1.61 -13.44
CA PRO A 103 -15.29 -0.80 -13.89
C PRO A 103 -14.08 -1.62 -14.36
N LEU A 104 -13.89 -2.85 -13.87
CA LEU A 104 -12.84 -3.77 -14.33
C LEU A 104 -12.84 -3.99 -15.86
N PHE A 105 -14.01 -3.90 -16.51
CA PHE A 105 -14.16 -4.17 -17.93
C PHE A 105 -14.36 -2.90 -18.78
N ASN A 106 -14.34 -1.71 -18.17
CA ASN A 106 -14.57 -0.45 -18.88
C ASN A 106 -13.69 0.67 -18.31
N SER A 107 -12.77 1.19 -19.13
CA SER A 107 -11.82 2.23 -18.73
C SER A 107 -12.48 3.54 -18.27
N THR A 108 -13.60 3.93 -18.87
CA THR A 108 -14.34 5.15 -18.51
C THR A 108 -14.99 5.01 -17.14
N LEU A 109 -15.61 3.86 -16.88
CA LEU A 109 -16.17 3.55 -15.55
C LEU A 109 -15.06 3.44 -14.49
N LYS A 110 -13.90 2.88 -14.85
CA LYS A 110 -12.73 2.78 -13.97
C LYS A 110 -12.24 4.14 -13.48
N ALA A 111 -12.13 5.11 -14.38
CA ALA A 111 -11.73 6.47 -14.02
C ALA A 111 -12.67 7.11 -12.99
N ASN A 112 -13.96 6.77 -13.03
CA ASN A 112 -14.99 7.28 -12.13
C ASN A 112 -15.28 6.37 -10.92
N ALA A 113 -14.63 5.21 -10.82
CA ALA A 113 -15.01 4.18 -9.85
C ALA A 113 -14.67 4.54 -8.38
N THR A 114 -13.75 5.48 -8.16
CA THR A 114 -13.36 5.97 -6.83
C THR A 114 -14.25 7.12 -6.34
N THR A 115 -15.56 6.88 -6.29
CA THR A 115 -16.55 7.84 -5.78
C THR A 115 -16.38 8.10 -4.28
N ASN A 116 -17.13 9.06 -3.74
CA ASN A 116 -17.20 9.30 -2.29
C ASN A 116 -17.65 8.06 -1.50
N ILE A 117 -18.54 7.25 -2.07
CA ILE A 117 -18.99 5.99 -1.45
C ILE A 117 -17.83 5.01 -1.37
N TRP A 118 -17.06 4.86 -2.45
CA TRP A 118 -15.87 4.01 -2.47
C TRP A 118 -14.83 4.44 -1.43
N ARG A 119 -14.58 5.75 -1.34
CA ARG A 119 -13.62 6.35 -0.40
C ARG A 119 -13.99 6.08 1.07
N ILE A 120 -15.26 5.86 1.37
CA ILE A 120 -15.70 5.44 2.72
C ILE A 120 -15.66 3.92 2.85
N ALA A 121 -16.21 3.20 1.86
CA ALA A 121 -16.36 1.76 1.89
C ALA A 121 -15.02 1.03 2.01
N TYR A 122 -14.01 1.44 1.23
CA TYR A 122 -12.73 0.73 1.19
C TYR A 122 -11.94 0.81 2.51
N PRO A 123 -11.65 2.00 3.08
CA PRO A 123 -10.98 2.08 4.37
C PRO A 123 -11.80 1.42 5.49
N LEU A 124 -13.13 1.60 5.50
CA LEU A 124 -14.00 0.97 6.49
C LEU A 124 -13.88 -0.55 6.45
N PHE A 125 -14.02 -1.16 5.27
CA PHE A 125 -13.88 -2.61 5.10
C PHE A 125 -12.51 -3.08 5.58
N LEU A 126 -11.45 -2.41 5.11
CA LEU A 126 -10.07 -2.77 5.39
C LEU A 126 -9.73 -2.72 6.89
N ILE A 127 -10.16 -1.66 7.58
CA ILE A 127 -9.96 -1.51 9.02
C ILE A 127 -10.75 -2.60 9.76
N MET A 128 -12.05 -2.72 9.49
CA MET A 128 -12.92 -3.63 10.23
C MET A 128 -12.50 -5.09 10.07
N ILE A 129 -12.19 -5.55 8.85
CA ILE A 129 -11.82 -6.95 8.62
C ILE A 129 -10.54 -7.34 9.38
N ASN A 130 -9.52 -6.47 9.37
CA ASN A 130 -8.26 -6.75 10.08
C ASN A 130 -8.45 -6.68 11.60
N LEU A 131 -9.30 -5.79 12.12
CA LEU A 131 -9.61 -5.76 13.56
C LEU A 131 -10.36 -7.02 14.01
N ILE A 132 -11.32 -7.51 13.21
CA ILE A 132 -12.02 -8.78 13.48
C ILE A 132 -11.03 -9.93 13.50
N LEU A 133 -10.17 -10.04 12.48
CA LEU A 133 -9.17 -11.10 12.42
C LEU A 133 -8.23 -11.04 13.63
N ALA A 134 -7.74 -9.85 13.96
CA ALA A 134 -6.79 -9.64 15.04
C ALA A 134 -7.36 -9.99 16.44
N LYS A 135 -8.64 -9.68 16.70
CA LYS A 135 -9.25 -9.84 18.03
C LYS A 135 -10.14 -11.07 18.19
N TYR A 136 -10.88 -11.45 17.14
CA TYR A 136 -11.96 -12.44 17.21
C TYR A 136 -11.82 -13.59 16.21
N TYR A 137 -10.61 -13.82 15.68
CA TYR A 137 -10.37 -14.76 14.58
C TYR A 137 -11.30 -15.99 14.53
N ASN A 138 -12.04 -16.09 13.42
CA ASN A 138 -12.81 -17.26 13.04
C ASN A 138 -12.57 -17.56 11.55
N ARG A 139 -12.48 -18.85 11.18
CA ARG A 139 -12.32 -19.28 9.78
C ARG A 139 -13.41 -18.74 8.85
N LYS A 140 -14.61 -18.51 9.37
CA LYS A 140 -15.74 -17.95 8.59
C LYS A 140 -15.42 -16.56 8.03
N TYR A 141 -14.61 -15.76 8.71
CA TYR A 141 -14.25 -14.43 8.21
C TYR A 141 -13.31 -14.47 7.01
N LEU A 142 -12.68 -15.61 6.71
CA LEU A 142 -11.95 -15.78 5.44
C LEU A 142 -12.90 -15.64 4.24
N LEU A 143 -14.18 -15.99 4.39
CA LEU A 143 -15.19 -15.75 3.35
C LEU A 143 -15.45 -14.26 3.14
N LEU A 144 -15.42 -13.45 4.22
CA LEU A 144 -15.56 -11.99 4.11
C LEU A 144 -14.34 -11.38 3.40
N ILE A 145 -13.13 -11.87 3.67
CA ILE A 145 -11.91 -11.45 2.96
C ILE A 145 -12.03 -11.74 1.47
N LEU A 146 -12.46 -12.96 1.10
CA LEU A 146 -12.66 -13.35 -0.29
C LEU A 146 -13.74 -12.49 -0.98
N ALA A 147 -14.88 -12.27 -0.31
CA ALA A 147 -15.94 -11.41 -0.81
C ALA A 147 -15.44 -9.97 -1.02
N GLY A 148 -14.69 -9.43 -0.06
CA GLY A 148 -14.07 -8.10 -0.18
C GLY A 148 -13.07 -8.04 -1.33
N ALA A 149 -12.14 -8.98 -1.42
CA ALA A 149 -11.16 -9.03 -2.50
C ALA A 149 -11.83 -9.10 -3.88
N LEU A 150 -12.91 -9.86 -4.02
CA LEU A 150 -13.68 -9.96 -5.24
C LEU A 150 -14.42 -8.65 -5.55
N ILE A 151 -15.25 -8.18 -4.63
CA ILE A 151 -16.14 -7.02 -4.83
C ILE A 151 -15.35 -5.70 -5.00
N PHE A 152 -14.25 -5.51 -4.27
CA PHE A 152 -13.37 -4.36 -4.49
C PHE A 152 -12.48 -4.54 -5.72
N GLY A 153 -12.14 -5.79 -6.10
CA GLY A 153 -11.42 -6.10 -7.33
C GLY A 153 -12.20 -5.77 -8.60
N LEU A 154 -13.53 -5.82 -8.55
CA LEU A 154 -14.41 -5.41 -9.66
C LEU A 154 -14.26 -3.94 -10.07
N ASN A 155 -13.65 -3.08 -9.24
CA ASN A 155 -13.32 -1.71 -9.64
C ASN A 155 -12.12 -1.63 -10.61
N GLY A 156 -11.38 -2.71 -10.83
CA GLY A 156 -10.17 -2.69 -11.67
C GLY A 156 -8.94 -2.06 -11.00
N TYR A 157 -8.98 -1.81 -9.69
CA TYR A 157 -7.84 -1.34 -8.90
C TYR A 157 -7.15 -2.50 -8.19
N ARG A 158 -6.01 -2.94 -8.74
CA ARG A 158 -5.19 -4.01 -8.14
C ARG A 158 -4.73 -3.70 -6.71
N THR A 159 -4.50 -2.42 -6.40
CA THR A 159 -4.03 -1.97 -5.09
C THR A 159 -5.05 -2.26 -3.99
N SER A 160 -6.34 -2.19 -4.31
CA SER A 160 -7.41 -2.50 -3.37
C SER A 160 -7.39 -3.98 -2.96
N VAL A 161 -7.25 -4.87 -3.95
CA VAL A 161 -7.15 -6.32 -3.75
C VAL A 161 -5.90 -6.68 -2.96
N LEU A 162 -4.75 -6.11 -3.33
CA LEU A 162 -3.48 -6.27 -2.61
C LEU A 162 -3.57 -5.79 -1.17
N GLY A 163 -4.19 -4.64 -0.94
CA GLY A 163 -4.37 -4.08 0.41
C GLY A 163 -5.17 -5.02 1.30
N ILE A 164 -6.28 -5.57 0.79
CA ILE A 164 -7.15 -6.50 1.52
C ILE A 164 -6.42 -7.82 1.79
N LEU A 165 -5.90 -8.48 0.75
CA LEU A 165 -5.28 -9.79 0.86
C LEU A 165 -3.96 -9.73 1.65
N GLY A 166 -3.12 -8.74 1.36
CA GLY A 166 -1.83 -8.53 2.02
C GLY A 166 -2.00 -8.25 3.52
N SER A 167 -2.84 -7.29 3.89
CA SER A 167 -3.04 -6.95 5.31
C SER A 167 -3.64 -8.12 6.09
N SER A 168 -4.61 -8.82 5.49
CA SER A 168 -5.19 -10.02 6.08
C SER A 168 -4.16 -11.13 6.25
N PHE A 169 -3.29 -11.34 5.26
CA PHE A 169 -2.23 -12.34 5.32
C PHE A 169 -1.23 -12.05 6.45
N ILE A 170 -0.77 -10.81 6.56
CA ILE A 170 0.15 -10.39 7.63
C ILE A 170 -0.53 -10.52 9.01
N THR A 171 -1.81 -10.16 9.11
CA THR A 171 -2.58 -10.36 10.36
C THR A 171 -2.63 -11.83 10.75
N LEU A 172 -2.96 -12.73 9.81
CA LEU A 172 -2.99 -14.18 10.06
C LEU A 172 -1.62 -14.77 10.38
N TYR A 173 -0.55 -14.22 9.80
CA TYR A 173 0.83 -14.60 10.09
C TYR A 173 1.16 -14.36 11.56
N TYR A 174 0.87 -13.15 12.05
CA TYR A 174 1.14 -12.79 13.45
C TYR A 174 0.24 -13.50 14.47
N LEU A 175 -0.91 -14.01 14.04
CA LEU A 175 -1.78 -14.84 14.86
C LEU A 175 -1.39 -16.33 14.85
N ASP A 176 -0.34 -16.72 14.12
CA ASP A 176 0.06 -18.11 13.87
C ASP A 176 -1.10 -18.97 13.31
N LYS A 177 -1.99 -18.38 12.49
CA LYS A 177 -3.16 -19.06 11.90
C LYS A 177 -2.97 -19.47 10.43
N ILE A 178 -1.78 -19.27 9.87
CA ILE A 178 -1.44 -19.70 8.52
C ILE A 178 -1.04 -21.17 8.53
N SER A 179 -1.96 -22.04 8.10
CA SER A 179 -1.58 -23.41 7.69
C SER A 179 -0.92 -23.39 6.31
N ARG A 180 -0.13 -24.42 5.96
CA ARG A 180 0.50 -24.53 4.62
C ARG A 180 -0.52 -24.35 3.48
N LYS A 181 -1.72 -24.93 3.61
CA LYS A 181 -2.80 -24.81 2.61
C LYS A 181 -3.30 -23.37 2.49
N ILE A 182 -3.55 -22.71 3.63
CA ILE A 182 -4.00 -21.31 3.66
C ILE A 182 -2.91 -20.40 3.09
N GLY A 183 -1.63 -20.64 3.44
CA GLY A 183 -0.51 -19.86 2.93
C GLY A 183 -0.38 -19.92 1.41
N ILE A 184 -0.41 -21.13 0.84
CA ILE A 184 -0.38 -21.33 -0.61
C ILE A 184 -1.59 -20.66 -1.27
N ALA A 185 -2.79 -20.79 -0.70
CA ALA A 185 -3.99 -20.16 -1.23
C ALA A 185 -3.89 -18.63 -1.25
N PHE A 186 -3.40 -18.00 -0.17
CA PHE A 186 -3.20 -16.55 -0.12
C PHE A 186 -2.18 -16.07 -1.15
N ILE A 187 -1.04 -16.75 -1.26
CA ILE A 187 -0.01 -16.42 -2.25
C ILE A 187 -0.58 -16.54 -3.67
N ALA A 188 -1.28 -17.64 -3.96
CA ALA A 188 -1.93 -17.84 -5.25
C ALA A 188 -2.95 -16.74 -5.55
N LEU A 189 -3.80 -16.36 -4.59
CA LEU A 189 -4.78 -15.28 -4.75
C LEU A 189 -4.14 -13.91 -4.95
N ILE A 190 -3.03 -13.63 -4.28
CA ILE A 190 -2.27 -12.38 -4.47
C ILE A 190 -1.68 -12.34 -5.88
N VAL A 191 -1.05 -13.43 -6.33
CA VAL A 191 -0.47 -13.54 -7.68
C VAL A 191 -1.54 -13.46 -8.76
N ILE A 192 -2.64 -14.20 -8.61
CA ILE A 192 -3.78 -14.15 -9.53
C ILE A 192 -4.41 -12.76 -9.51
N GLY A 193 -4.60 -12.15 -8.34
CA GLY A 193 -5.15 -10.79 -8.23
C GLY A 193 -4.27 -9.76 -8.93
N LEU A 194 -2.95 -9.86 -8.77
CA LEU A 194 -1.97 -9.02 -9.48
C LEU A 194 -2.06 -9.19 -11.00
N MET A 195 -1.98 -10.43 -11.47
CA MET A 195 -1.92 -10.74 -12.89
C MET A 195 -3.28 -10.52 -13.57
N ALA A 196 -4.37 -11.05 -13.02
CA ALA A 196 -5.69 -10.97 -13.63
C ALA A 196 -6.24 -9.55 -13.60
N VAL A 197 -6.25 -8.87 -12.44
CA VAL A 197 -6.76 -7.48 -12.37
C VAL A 197 -5.85 -6.55 -13.15
N GLY A 198 -4.53 -6.72 -13.06
CA GLY A 198 -3.56 -5.93 -13.81
C GLY A 198 -3.72 -6.08 -15.32
N TYR A 199 -3.80 -7.32 -15.80
CA TYR A 199 -3.91 -7.63 -17.23
C TYR A 199 -5.28 -7.25 -17.78
N ILE A 200 -6.38 -7.70 -17.18
CA ILE A 200 -7.74 -7.38 -17.63
C ILE A 200 -7.94 -5.87 -17.68
N ALA A 201 -7.55 -5.16 -16.62
CA ALA A 201 -7.73 -3.72 -16.56
C ALA A 201 -6.74 -2.93 -17.46
N SER A 202 -5.70 -3.57 -18.01
CA SER A 202 -4.82 -3.01 -19.04
C SER A 202 -5.38 -3.23 -20.45
N GLN A 203 -6.02 -4.37 -20.70
CA GLN A 203 -6.66 -4.69 -21.98
C GLN A 203 -8.01 -3.96 -22.15
N SER A 204 -8.65 -3.55 -21.05
CA SER A 204 -9.89 -2.78 -21.08
C SER A 204 -9.71 -1.30 -21.42
N ILE A 205 -8.51 -0.85 -21.78
CA ILE A 205 -8.22 0.53 -22.18
C ILE A 205 -8.55 0.66 -23.66
N ALA A 206 -9.62 1.41 -23.98
CA ALA A 206 -10.22 1.49 -25.32
C ALA A 206 -9.26 1.93 -26.45
N THR A 207 -8.13 2.55 -26.12
CA THR A 207 -7.17 3.11 -27.07
C THR A 207 -5.79 2.44 -27.06
N GLN A 208 -5.56 1.44 -26.20
CA GLN A 208 -4.26 0.80 -26.05
C GLN A 208 -4.37 -0.73 -26.05
N HIS A 209 -3.88 -1.37 -27.10
CA HIS A 209 -3.67 -2.80 -27.13
C HIS A 209 -2.26 -3.11 -26.63
N TRP A 210 -2.17 -3.59 -25.38
CA TRP A 210 -0.92 -4.04 -24.81
C TRP A 210 -0.56 -5.41 -25.40
N THR A 211 0.58 -5.49 -26.08
CA THR A 211 1.12 -6.76 -26.60
C THR A 211 1.97 -7.53 -25.58
N LEU A 212 2.23 -6.93 -24.42
CA LEU A 212 3.01 -7.53 -23.35
C LEU A 212 2.22 -8.63 -22.64
N ASN A 213 2.89 -9.73 -22.33
CA ASN A 213 2.30 -10.76 -21.48
C ASN A 213 2.20 -10.28 -20.01
N PRO A 214 1.39 -10.95 -19.15
CA PRO A 214 1.17 -10.50 -17.77
C PRO A 214 2.45 -10.38 -16.92
N LEU A 215 3.48 -11.17 -17.21
CA LEU A 215 4.74 -11.14 -16.48
C LEU A 215 5.63 -9.99 -16.96
N GLU A 216 5.74 -9.78 -18.26
CA GLU A 216 6.44 -8.64 -18.87
C GLU A 216 5.85 -7.30 -18.40
N LEU A 217 4.51 -7.25 -18.25
CA LEU A 217 3.83 -6.07 -17.73
C LEU A 217 4.32 -5.66 -16.33
N ILE A 218 4.70 -6.63 -15.48
CA ILE A 218 5.23 -6.33 -14.14
C ILE A 218 6.59 -5.63 -14.24
N PHE A 219 7.50 -6.16 -15.06
CA PHE A 219 8.82 -5.58 -15.26
C PHE A 219 8.75 -4.22 -15.96
N TYR A 220 7.92 -4.11 -17.00
CA TYR A 220 7.68 -2.85 -17.70
C TYR A 220 7.16 -1.77 -16.74
N ARG A 221 6.20 -2.10 -15.88
CA ARG A 221 5.65 -1.12 -14.92
C ARG A 221 6.68 -0.70 -13.89
N ALA A 222 7.46 -1.64 -13.36
CA ALA A 222 8.54 -1.29 -12.43
C ALA A 222 9.56 -0.36 -13.08
N ALA A 223 9.96 -0.65 -14.33
CA ALA A 223 10.88 0.17 -15.10
C ALA A 223 10.31 1.57 -15.37
N PHE A 224 9.08 1.65 -15.88
CA PHE A 224 8.41 2.92 -16.18
C PHE A 224 8.23 3.79 -14.92
N THR A 225 7.82 3.21 -13.79
CA THR A 225 7.69 3.94 -12.53
C THR A 225 9.04 4.48 -12.03
N LEU A 226 10.14 3.73 -12.23
CA LEU A 226 11.50 4.20 -11.90
C LEU A 226 12.02 5.24 -12.90
N GLU A 227 11.66 5.16 -14.18
CA GLU A 227 11.98 6.20 -15.18
C GLU A 227 11.28 7.53 -14.83
N VAL A 228 10.01 7.48 -14.41
CA VAL A 228 9.31 8.66 -13.88
C VAL A 228 10.08 9.24 -12.69
N PHE A 229 10.55 8.39 -11.78
CA PHE A 229 11.35 8.84 -10.64
C PHE A 229 12.72 9.40 -11.07
N GLU A 230 13.36 8.83 -12.08
CA GLU A 230 14.59 9.37 -12.67
C GLU A 230 14.41 10.80 -13.18
N LYS A 231 13.30 11.06 -13.88
CA LYS A 231 12.97 12.40 -14.39
C LYS A 231 12.58 13.39 -13.28
N ILE A 232 12.20 12.90 -12.10
CA ILE A 232 11.95 13.74 -10.91
C ILE A 232 13.25 14.23 -10.28
N ILE A 233 14.35 13.46 -10.33
CA ILE A 233 15.58 13.80 -9.60
C ILE A 233 16.15 15.18 -9.99
N PRO A 234 16.23 15.56 -11.29
CA PRO A 234 16.64 16.91 -11.68
C PRO A 234 15.68 18.03 -11.25
N LEU A 235 14.42 17.68 -10.96
CA LEU A 235 13.36 18.60 -10.52
C LEU A 235 13.20 18.61 -8.99
N ALA A 236 14.18 18.08 -8.25
CA ALA A 236 14.11 17.95 -6.80
C ALA A 236 13.81 19.30 -6.11
N GLY A 237 12.72 19.34 -5.35
CA GLY A 237 12.32 20.50 -4.54
C GLY A 237 11.66 21.64 -5.30
N THR A 238 11.32 21.48 -6.58
CA THR A 238 10.75 22.57 -7.37
C THR A 238 9.27 22.84 -7.07
N THR A 239 8.55 21.88 -6.47
CA THR A 239 7.10 22.02 -6.22
C THR A 239 6.75 22.53 -4.82
N HIS A 240 7.74 22.70 -3.94
CA HIS A 240 7.62 23.43 -2.66
C HIS A 240 6.43 23.03 -1.78
N GLY A 241 6.06 21.75 -1.74
CA GLY A 241 4.96 21.24 -0.91
C GLY A 241 3.57 21.27 -1.57
N HIS A 242 3.50 21.62 -2.86
CA HIS A 242 2.26 21.62 -3.62
C HIS A 242 1.65 20.22 -3.76
N ILE A 243 2.46 19.17 -3.89
CA ILE A 243 1.96 17.80 -4.00
C ILE A 243 1.40 17.35 -2.65
N LEU A 244 2.10 17.66 -1.55
CA LEU A 244 1.64 17.44 -0.19
C LEU A 244 0.31 18.13 0.08
N SER A 245 0.15 19.39 -0.33
CA SER A 245 -1.12 20.12 -0.15
C SER A 245 -2.25 19.53 -1.01
N MET A 246 -1.95 19.04 -2.22
CA MET A 246 -2.90 18.32 -3.06
C MET A 246 -3.40 17.02 -2.45
N ILE A 247 -2.54 16.29 -1.71
CA ILE A 247 -2.94 15.07 -1.01
C ILE A 247 -4.05 15.37 0.00
N PHE A 248 -3.95 16.48 0.73
CA PHE A 248 -4.92 16.87 1.77
C PHE A 248 -6.05 17.77 1.26
N SER A 249 -6.16 17.96 -0.05
CA SER A 249 -7.21 18.75 -0.70
C SER A 249 -7.89 17.94 -1.82
N SER A 250 -8.67 18.58 -2.69
CA SER A 250 -9.40 17.93 -3.80
C SER A 250 -8.53 17.63 -5.03
N GLY A 251 -7.20 17.68 -4.90
CA GLY A 251 -6.26 17.50 -6.01
C GLY A 251 -6.08 16.05 -6.48
N SER A 252 -5.42 15.90 -7.64
CA SER A 252 -4.91 14.61 -8.13
C SER A 252 -3.37 14.65 -8.19
N PRO A 253 -2.67 14.32 -7.09
CA PRO A 253 -1.21 14.38 -7.02
C PRO A 253 -0.52 13.59 -8.15
N ARG A 254 -1.06 12.43 -8.53
CA ARG A 254 -0.51 11.57 -9.59
C ARG A 254 -0.68 12.14 -10.99
N THR A 255 -1.80 12.82 -11.26
CA THR A 255 -2.00 13.54 -12.53
C THR A 255 -1.06 14.73 -12.61
N PHE A 256 -0.91 15.47 -11.49
CA PHE A 256 0.02 16.59 -11.42
C PHE A 256 1.46 16.14 -11.69
N VAL A 257 1.92 15.04 -11.07
CA VAL A 257 3.26 14.47 -11.35
C VAL A 257 3.41 14.13 -12.84
N GLY A 258 2.41 13.50 -13.46
CA GLY A 258 2.46 13.15 -14.88
C GLY A 258 2.57 14.38 -15.79
N ASN A 259 1.82 15.43 -15.49
CA ASN A 259 1.87 16.67 -16.26
C ASN A 259 3.16 17.47 -16.03
N TYR A 260 3.61 17.56 -14.77
CA TYR A 260 4.77 18.36 -14.39
C TYR A 260 6.09 17.74 -14.85
N VAL A 261 6.23 16.41 -14.79
CA VAL A 261 7.48 15.70 -15.09
C VAL A 261 7.57 15.26 -16.55
N LEU A 262 6.44 14.83 -17.14
CA LEU A 262 6.39 14.21 -18.46
C LEU A 262 5.53 14.97 -19.48
N HIS A 263 4.86 16.04 -19.06
CA HIS A 263 3.91 16.79 -19.89
C HIS A 263 2.77 15.92 -20.44
N TYR A 264 2.39 14.88 -19.70
CA TYR A 264 1.26 14.02 -20.03
C TYR A 264 0.10 14.25 -19.05
N ASP A 265 -1.10 14.44 -19.58
CA ASP A 265 -2.32 14.57 -18.78
C ASP A 265 -2.88 13.19 -18.39
N VAL A 266 -2.05 12.40 -17.71
CA VAL A 266 -2.40 11.04 -17.26
C VAL A 266 -1.93 10.81 -15.83
N CYS A 267 -2.65 9.97 -15.10
CA CYS A 267 -2.32 9.60 -13.73
C CYS A 267 -1.10 8.66 -13.72
N LEU A 268 0.06 9.18 -13.31
CA LEU A 268 1.31 8.42 -13.27
C LEU A 268 1.77 8.13 -11.84
N THR A 269 2.45 7.00 -11.70
CA THR A 269 3.08 6.57 -10.45
C THR A 269 4.56 6.97 -10.44
N SER A 270 5.06 7.41 -9.30
CA SER A 270 6.43 7.93 -9.15
C SER A 270 7.20 7.33 -7.98
N THR A 271 6.90 6.08 -7.61
CA THR A 271 7.44 5.37 -6.44
C THR A 271 7.08 5.99 -5.08
N LEU A 272 7.50 5.34 -4.01
CA LEU A 272 7.44 5.86 -2.63
C LEU A 272 8.17 7.20 -2.49
N PHE A 273 9.18 7.45 -3.32
CA PHE A 273 10.13 8.56 -3.17
C PHE A 273 9.72 9.82 -3.93
N GLY A 274 9.00 9.67 -5.05
CA GLY A 274 8.75 10.74 -6.02
C GLY A 274 8.09 11.98 -5.43
N PRO A 275 6.93 11.88 -4.74
CA PRO A 275 6.25 13.07 -4.21
C PRO A 275 7.11 13.91 -3.27
N ALA A 276 7.80 13.29 -2.32
CA ALA A 276 8.66 14.01 -1.37
C ALA A 276 9.91 14.60 -2.03
N MET A 277 10.49 13.87 -3.00
CA MET A 277 11.63 14.35 -3.78
C MET A 277 11.24 15.57 -4.62
N LEU A 278 10.06 15.56 -5.26
CA LEU A 278 9.61 16.66 -6.09
C LEU A 278 9.23 17.90 -5.25
N ASP A 279 8.58 17.71 -4.10
CA ASP A 279 8.19 18.81 -3.21
C ASP A 279 9.36 19.46 -2.46
N PHE A 280 10.27 18.67 -1.90
CA PHE A 280 11.30 19.21 -0.99
C PHE A 280 12.70 18.58 -1.21
N GLY A 281 12.92 17.91 -2.34
CA GLY A 281 14.20 17.31 -2.70
C GLY A 281 14.67 16.24 -1.72
N TYR A 282 15.99 16.12 -1.61
CA TYR A 282 16.64 15.15 -0.71
C TYR A 282 16.27 15.39 0.76
N ILE A 283 15.97 16.62 1.17
CA ILE A 283 15.52 16.93 2.54
C ILE A 283 14.15 16.30 2.79
N GLY A 284 13.19 16.51 1.90
CA GLY A 284 11.87 15.88 1.98
C GLY A 284 11.94 14.37 2.01
N LEU A 285 12.72 13.80 1.09
CA LEU A 285 12.95 12.36 1.02
C LEU A 285 13.52 11.82 2.34
N THR A 286 14.52 12.50 2.91
CA THR A 286 15.13 12.11 4.19
C THR A 286 14.10 12.11 5.31
N ILE A 287 13.34 13.20 5.46
CA ILE A 287 12.32 13.33 6.50
C ILE A 287 11.26 12.25 6.35
N GLN A 288 10.76 12.03 5.13
CA GLN A 288 9.73 11.03 4.85
C GLN A 288 10.22 9.62 5.21
N MET A 289 11.40 9.22 4.74
CA MET A 289 11.91 7.86 4.98
C MET A 289 12.25 7.63 6.44
N LEU A 290 12.80 8.64 7.12
CA LEU A 290 13.06 8.59 8.56
C LEU A 290 11.76 8.44 9.35
N PHE A 291 10.74 9.23 9.02
CA PHE A 291 9.40 9.15 9.60
C PHE A 291 8.79 7.76 9.38
N MET A 292 8.78 7.24 8.16
CA MET A 292 8.21 5.94 7.85
C MET A 292 8.93 4.81 8.59
N GLY A 293 10.26 4.84 8.64
CA GLY A 293 11.06 3.86 9.38
C GLY A 293 10.75 3.88 10.87
N ALA A 294 10.74 5.07 11.47
CA ALA A 294 10.41 5.24 12.87
C ALA A 294 8.97 4.81 13.18
N PHE A 295 8.00 5.25 12.38
CA PHE A 295 6.58 4.98 12.55
C PHE A 295 6.26 3.48 12.47
N LEU A 296 6.75 2.79 11.44
CA LEU A 296 6.60 1.33 11.33
C LEU A 296 7.35 0.59 12.45
N GLY A 297 8.51 1.11 12.88
CA GLY A 297 9.25 0.57 14.03
C GLY A 297 8.45 0.62 15.33
N LEU A 298 7.75 1.72 15.59
CA LEU A 298 6.89 1.87 16.77
C LEU A 298 5.66 0.95 16.70
N LEU A 299 4.95 0.92 15.56
CA LEU A 299 3.79 0.05 15.40
C LEU A 299 4.16 -1.43 15.52
N ASN A 300 5.31 -1.83 15.00
CA ASN A 300 5.82 -3.19 15.11
C ASN A 300 6.05 -3.61 16.58
N LYS A 301 6.38 -2.67 17.48
CA LYS A 301 6.45 -2.97 18.93
C LYS A 301 5.07 -3.11 19.56
N LEU A 302 4.10 -2.36 19.04
CA LEU A 302 2.73 -2.35 19.52
C LEU A 302 1.86 -3.48 18.93
N LYS A 303 2.44 -4.45 18.22
CA LYS A 303 1.72 -5.59 17.63
C LYS A 303 1.18 -6.55 18.71
N LYS A 304 0.01 -6.22 19.26
CA LYS A 304 -0.75 -7.10 20.14
C LYS A 304 -2.24 -6.84 19.96
N GLY A 305 -3.02 -7.93 19.92
CA GLY A 305 -4.46 -7.85 19.71
C GLY A 305 -4.77 -7.01 18.46
N ILE A 306 -5.64 -6.00 18.59
CA ILE A 306 -5.97 -5.08 17.49
C ILE A 306 -4.78 -4.37 16.84
N GLY A 307 -3.67 -4.17 17.58
CA GLY A 307 -2.45 -3.55 17.07
C GLY A 307 -1.80 -4.38 15.95
N ILE A 308 -2.03 -5.69 15.94
CA ILE A 308 -1.64 -6.57 14.82
C ILE A 308 -2.36 -6.15 13.54
N GLY A 309 -3.68 -5.92 13.61
CA GLY A 309 -4.48 -5.52 12.45
C GLY A 309 -4.06 -4.15 11.91
N ILE A 310 -3.87 -3.18 12.80
CA ILE A 310 -3.41 -1.82 12.44
C ILE A 310 -2.02 -1.88 11.79
N TYR A 311 -1.08 -2.58 12.40
CA TYR A 311 0.27 -2.75 11.87
C TYR A 311 0.25 -3.41 10.48
N SER A 312 -0.53 -4.48 10.32
CA SER A 312 -0.64 -5.25 9.08
C SER A 312 -1.21 -4.43 7.93
N ILE A 313 -2.21 -3.60 8.21
CA ILE A 313 -2.76 -2.64 7.23
C ILE A 313 -1.69 -1.67 6.78
N ILE A 314 -1.04 -0.99 7.72
CA ILE A 314 -0.11 0.10 7.44
C ILE A 314 1.10 -0.46 6.67
N LEU A 315 1.71 -1.55 7.16
CA LEU A 315 2.84 -2.21 6.49
C LEU A 315 2.50 -2.62 5.06
N THR A 316 1.34 -3.23 4.83
CA THR A 316 0.89 -3.62 3.48
C THR A 316 0.81 -2.43 2.55
N HIS A 317 0.23 -1.31 3.01
CA HIS A 317 0.08 -0.13 2.17
C HIS A 317 1.40 0.61 1.96
N THR A 318 2.33 0.58 2.92
CA THR A 318 3.69 1.07 2.68
C THR A 318 4.41 0.25 1.62
N ILE A 319 4.22 -1.07 1.60
CA ILE A 319 4.75 -1.95 0.54
C ILE A 319 4.13 -1.61 -0.81
N ILE A 320 2.81 -1.37 -0.87
CA ILE A 320 2.12 -0.96 -2.11
C ILE A 320 2.66 0.39 -2.61
N TRP A 321 2.97 1.32 -1.70
CA TRP A 321 3.53 2.62 -2.05
C TRP A 321 4.90 2.57 -2.72
N ILE A 322 5.63 1.46 -2.65
CA ILE A 322 6.88 1.27 -3.41
C ILE A 322 6.66 1.60 -4.90
N GLU A 323 5.54 1.16 -5.46
CA GLU A 323 5.15 1.50 -6.82
C GLU A 323 4.30 2.78 -6.85
N THR A 324 3.23 2.87 -6.04
CA THR A 324 2.17 3.87 -6.25
C THR A 324 2.45 5.25 -5.67
N GLY A 325 3.39 5.36 -4.73
CA GLY A 325 3.68 6.56 -3.97
C GLY A 325 2.64 6.92 -2.90
N PRO A 326 3.02 7.74 -1.90
CA PRO A 326 2.19 8.15 -0.78
C PRO A 326 1.22 9.29 -1.13
N THR A 327 0.45 9.13 -2.21
CA THR A 327 -0.37 10.20 -2.80
C THR A 327 -1.86 10.11 -2.44
N ASP A 328 -2.30 9.01 -1.82
CA ASP A 328 -3.72 8.77 -1.55
C ASP A 328 -4.06 9.14 -0.10
N ILE A 329 -4.92 10.15 0.09
CA ILE A 329 -5.37 10.62 1.41
C ILE A 329 -6.00 9.50 2.27
N MET A 330 -6.67 8.55 1.61
CA MET A 330 -7.29 7.40 2.29
C MET A 330 -6.26 6.55 3.04
N ILE A 331 -5.03 6.45 2.52
CA ILE A 331 -3.97 5.70 3.18
C ILE A 331 -3.31 6.53 4.28
N TRP A 332 -3.18 7.85 4.09
CA TRP A 332 -2.76 8.77 5.16
C TRP A 332 -3.73 8.76 6.35
N PHE A 333 -5.03 8.56 6.12
CA PHE A 333 -6.00 8.33 7.19
C PHE A 333 -5.70 7.06 8.00
N LEU A 334 -5.21 5.99 7.36
CA LEU A 334 -4.77 4.78 8.06
C LEU A 334 -3.52 5.05 8.92
N TYR A 335 -2.59 5.86 8.43
CA TYR A 335 -1.45 6.34 9.21
C TYR A 335 -1.91 7.19 10.40
N LEU A 336 -2.92 8.03 10.25
CA LEU A 336 -3.51 8.80 11.36
C LEU A 336 -4.08 7.86 12.44
N ILE A 337 -4.79 6.79 12.06
CA ILE A 337 -5.27 5.77 13.01
C ILE A 337 -4.08 5.12 13.74
N GLY A 338 -3.02 4.77 13.02
CA GLY A 338 -1.79 4.23 13.62
C GLY A 338 -1.14 5.21 14.60
N LEU A 339 -1.12 6.51 14.27
CA LEU A 339 -0.60 7.56 15.14
C LEU A 339 -1.42 7.67 16.42
N VAL A 340 -2.76 7.72 16.31
CA VAL A 340 -3.66 7.74 17.47
C VAL A 340 -3.43 6.52 18.35
N TYR A 341 -3.26 5.33 17.76
CA TYR A 341 -2.96 4.11 18.51
C TYR A 341 -1.62 4.18 19.26
N ILE A 342 -0.58 4.74 18.62
CA ILE A 342 0.71 4.99 19.27
C ILE A 342 0.53 5.94 20.47
N VAL A 343 -0.14 7.09 20.27
CA VAL A 343 -0.31 8.11 21.31
C VAL A 343 -1.08 7.56 22.52
N ILE A 344 -2.17 6.84 22.30
CA ILE A 344 -2.95 6.21 23.38
C ILE A 344 -2.09 5.19 24.14
N SER A 345 -1.30 4.39 23.41
CA SER A 345 -0.43 3.37 24.02
C SER A 345 0.73 4.00 24.81
N LEU A 346 1.15 5.22 24.48
CA LEU A 346 2.17 5.97 25.20
C LEU A 346 1.62 6.66 26.46
N LYS A 347 0.43 7.26 26.39
CA LYS A 347 -0.17 8.03 27.49
C LYS A 347 -0.46 7.18 28.73
N ASN A 348 -0.84 5.92 28.55
CA ASN A 348 -1.18 5.00 29.64
C ASN A 348 0.07 4.45 30.39
N ARG A 349 1.22 5.13 30.28
CA ARG A 349 2.45 4.87 31.04
C ARG A 349 2.56 5.69 32.33
N GLU A 350 1.80 6.77 32.41
CA GLU A 350 1.62 7.58 33.62
C GLU A 350 0.38 7.09 34.36
#